data_AF-A0A8J0SCH7-F1
#
_entry.id   AF-A0A8J0SCH7-F1
#
_cell.length_a   1.000
_cell.length_b   1.000
_cell.length_c   1.000
_cell.angle_alpha   90.00
_cell.angle_beta   90.00
_cell.angle_gamma   90.00
#
_symmetry.space_group_name_H-M   'P 1'
#
loop_
_entity.id
_entity.type
_entity.pdbx_description
1 polymer ?
#
loop_
_entity_poly.entity_id
_entity_poly.type
_entity_poly.pdbx_seq_one_letter_code
_entity_poly.pdbx_strand_id
1 'polypeptide(L)'
;MGFGFLTMTKKEGTDLETPVDVFVHQSKLHMEGFRSLKEGESVEFTFKKSSKGLESTRVTGPGGAPCIGSERRPKVKGQQKRRQKGDRCYNCGGLDHHAKECKLPPQPKKCHFCQSPNHMVAQCPAKASQAANLEEQPISEEQELIPETME
;
A
#
# COMPACT_ATOMS: atom_id res chain seq x y z
N MET A 1 -17.37 -5.03 -1.32
CA MET A 1 -17.92 -4.97 -2.69
C MET A 1 -17.27 -3.79 -3.40
N GLY A 2 -16.74 -3.97 -4.61
CA GLY A 2 -15.92 -2.96 -5.30
C GLY A 2 -16.68 -2.27 -6.43
N PHE A 3 -17.48 -1.27 -6.11
CA PHE A 3 -18.27 -0.55 -7.12
C PHE A 3 -17.81 0.91 -7.22
N GLY A 4 -18.26 1.58 -8.27
CA GLY A 4 -18.00 2.99 -8.50
C GLY A 4 -18.90 3.54 -9.59
N PHE A 5 -18.54 4.73 -10.08
CA PHE A 5 -19.23 5.40 -11.18
C PHE A 5 -18.22 5.83 -12.22
N LEU A 6 -18.64 5.75 -13.48
CA LEU A 6 -17.93 6.27 -14.64
C LEU A 6 -18.66 7.51 -15.13
N THR A 7 -17.91 8.57 -15.38
CA THR A 7 -18.47 9.80 -15.94
C THR A 7 -18.42 9.73 -17.46
N MET A 8 -19.58 9.59 -18.10
CA MET A 8 -19.71 9.54 -19.55
C MET A 8 -19.70 10.97 -20.11
N THR A 9 -18.62 11.34 -20.78
CA THR A 9 -18.47 12.65 -21.45
C THR A 9 -18.72 12.59 -22.96
N LYS A 10 -18.60 11.40 -23.58
CA LYS A 10 -18.81 11.21 -25.02
C LYS A 10 -19.72 10.02 -25.27
N LYS A 11 -20.64 10.15 -26.23
CA LYS A 11 -21.49 9.05 -26.70
C LYS A 11 -21.51 9.04 -28.23
N GLU A 12 -21.11 7.93 -28.84
CA GLU A 12 -21.14 7.76 -30.31
C GLU A 12 -20.47 8.90 -31.10
N GLY A 13 -19.39 9.47 -30.54
CA GLY A 13 -18.63 10.55 -31.17
C GLY A 13 -19.19 11.96 -30.95
N THR A 14 -20.31 12.11 -30.25
CA THR A 14 -20.80 13.42 -29.81
C THR A 14 -20.39 13.70 -28.36
N ASP A 15 -19.87 14.90 -28.13
CA ASP A 15 -19.58 15.39 -26.78
C ASP A 15 -20.90 15.75 -26.07
N LEU A 16 -21.08 15.26 -24.85
CA LEU A 16 -22.25 15.56 -24.03
C LEU A 16 -22.00 16.84 -23.25
N GLU A 17 -22.90 17.83 -23.36
CA GLU A 17 -22.86 19.05 -22.54
C GLU A 17 -22.98 18.75 -21.05
N THR A 18 -23.71 17.69 -20.69
CA THR A 18 -23.84 17.23 -19.30
C THR A 18 -23.20 15.86 -19.13
N PRO A 19 -22.17 15.74 -18.27
CA PRO A 19 -21.59 14.45 -17.96
C PRO A 19 -22.63 13.57 -17.24
N VAL A 20 -22.75 12.31 -17.65
CA VAL A 20 -23.71 11.37 -17.06
C VAL A 20 -22.99 10.27 -16.31
N ASP A 21 -23.43 10.00 -15.08
CA ASP A 21 -22.88 8.93 -14.27
C ASP A 21 -23.43 7.56 -14.67
N VAL A 22 -22.52 6.62 -14.89
CA VAL A 22 -22.80 5.23 -15.24
C VAL A 22 -22.26 4.34 -14.15
N PHE A 23 -23.14 3.54 -13.54
CA PHE A 23 -22.77 2.62 -12.47
C PHE A 23 -21.83 1.52 -13.00
N VAL A 24 -20.76 1.25 -12.25
CA VAL A 24 -19.81 0.17 -12.54
C VAL A 24 -19.58 -0.72 -11.33
N HIS A 25 -19.61 -2.03 -11.59
CA HIS A 25 -19.29 -3.06 -10.60
C HIS A 25 -17.98 -3.75 -10.99
N GLN A 26 -17.15 -4.15 -10.00
CA GLN A 26 -15.84 -4.75 -10.25
C GLN A 26 -15.88 -5.97 -11.18
N SER A 27 -17.00 -6.71 -11.20
CA SER A 27 -17.16 -7.90 -12.06
C SER A 27 -17.23 -7.56 -13.56
N LYS A 28 -17.45 -6.30 -13.93
CA LYS A 28 -17.59 -5.83 -15.31
C LYS A 28 -16.30 -5.27 -15.89
N LEU A 29 -15.27 -5.09 -15.06
CA LEU A 29 -13.95 -4.57 -15.46
C LEU A 29 -13.13 -5.64 -16.17
N HIS A 30 -12.62 -5.33 -17.34
CA HIS A 30 -11.73 -6.20 -18.11
C HIS A 30 -10.28 -6.02 -17.66
N MET A 31 -9.82 -6.92 -16.78
CA MET A 31 -8.47 -6.91 -16.22
C MET A 31 -8.22 -8.23 -15.47
N GLU A 32 -6.95 -8.56 -15.28
CA GLU A 32 -6.51 -9.71 -14.51
C GLU A 32 -6.32 -9.36 -13.01
N GLY A 33 -6.53 -10.33 -12.13
CA GLY A 33 -6.31 -10.15 -10.70
C GLY A 33 -7.37 -9.30 -10.00
N PHE A 34 -6.93 -8.38 -9.13
CA PHE A 34 -7.82 -7.53 -8.33
C PHE A 34 -8.40 -6.42 -9.21
N ARG A 35 -9.72 -6.43 -9.38
CA ARG A 35 -10.41 -5.55 -10.32
C ARG A 35 -10.76 -4.20 -9.71
N SER A 36 -10.10 -3.14 -10.18
CA SER A 36 -10.37 -1.75 -9.78
C SER A 36 -10.13 -0.80 -10.95
N LEU A 37 -10.54 0.47 -10.81
CA LEU A 37 -10.20 1.54 -11.75
C LEU A 37 -9.42 2.62 -11.01
N LYS A 38 -8.53 3.31 -11.73
CA LYS A 38 -7.89 4.52 -11.22
C LYS A 38 -8.78 5.74 -11.51
N GLU A 39 -8.77 6.70 -10.60
CA GLU A 39 -9.46 7.98 -10.82
C GLU A 39 -8.82 8.73 -12.00
N GLY A 40 -9.64 9.21 -12.93
CA GLY A 40 -9.18 9.83 -14.18
C GLY A 40 -8.67 8.85 -15.25
N GLU A 41 -8.79 7.53 -15.04
CA GLU A 41 -8.46 6.55 -16.06
C GLU A 41 -9.42 6.66 -17.25
N SER A 42 -8.87 6.78 -18.46
CA SER A 42 -9.67 6.74 -19.69
C SER A 42 -10.12 5.31 -19.96
N VAL A 43 -11.43 5.13 -20.13
CA VAL A 43 -12.03 3.81 -20.33
C VAL A 43 -13.08 3.84 -21.44
N GLU A 44 -13.22 2.71 -22.10
CA GLU A 44 -14.31 2.41 -23.03
C GLU A 44 -15.28 1.44 -22.34
N PHE A 45 -16.58 1.66 -22.49
CA PHE A 45 -17.55 0.79 -21.88
C PHE A 45 -18.84 0.69 -22.68
N THR A 46 -19.54 -0.42 -22.45
CA THR A 46 -20.91 -0.62 -22.91
C THR A 46 -21.85 -0.49 -21.71
N PHE A 47 -23.02 0.11 -21.90
CA PHE A 47 -23.98 0.31 -20.82
C PHE A 47 -25.39 -0.11 -21.24
N LYS A 48 -26.23 -0.37 -20.25
CA LYS A 48 -27.66 -0.68 -20.39
C LYS A 48 -28.46 0.19 -19.43
N LYS A 49 -29.71 0.46 -19.78
CA LYS A 49 -30.65 1.12 -18.86
C LYS A 49 -31.21 0.07 -17.89
N SER A 50 -31.13 0.37 -16.60
CA SER A 50 -31.60 -0.48 -15.51
C SER A 50 -32.62 0.29 -14.66
N SER A 51 -33.26 -0.39 -13.71
CA SER A 51 -34.22 0.24 -12.78
C SER A 51 -33.58 1.31 -11.88
N LYS A 52 -32.26 1.26 -11.70
CA LYS A 52 -31.47 2.18 -10.85
C LYS A 52 -30.68 3.24 -11.65
N GLY A 53 -30.89 3.35 -12.96
CA GLY A 53 -30.13 4.24 -13.84
C GLY A 53 -29.29 3.50 -14.88
N LEU A 54 -28.22 4.13 -15.37
CA LEU A 54 -27.32 3.54 -16.35
C LEU A 54 -26.33 2.60 -15.66
N GLU A 55 -26.20 1.37 -16.17
CA GLU A 55 -25.30 0.35 -15.64
C GLU A 55 -24.36 -0.14 -16.74
N SER A 56 -23.06 -0.21 -16.44
CA SER A 56 -22.07 -0.78 -17.35
C SER A 56 -22.20 -2.31 -17.46
N THR A 57 -22.12 -2.81 -18.69
CA THR A 57 -22.13 -4.25 -18.99
C THR A 57 -20.71 -4.79 -19.17
N ARG A 58 -19.81 -4.00 -19.75
CA ARG A 58 -18.38 -4.31 -19.90
C ARG A 58 -17.59 -3.02 -19.92
N VAL A 59 -16.46 -2.98 -19.22
CA VAL A 59 -15.53 -1.84 -19.16
C VAL A 59 -14.12 -2.30 -19.52
N THR A 60 -13.46 -1.58 -20.43
CA THR A 60 -12.10 -1.82 -20.92
C THR A 60 -11.33 -0.51 -20.93
N GLY A 61 -10.01 -0.57 -21.06
CA GLY A 61 -9.19 0.58 -21.45
C GLY A 61 -9.43 1.00 -22.91
N PRO A 62 -8.77 2.07 -23.36
CA PRO A 62 -8.86 2.55 -24.74
C PRO A 62 -8.41 1.47 -25.72
N GLY A 63 -9.12 1.31 -26.83
CA GLY A 63 -8.85 0.26 -27.82
C GLY A 63 -9.04 -1.17 -27.31
N GLY A 64 -9.85 -1.35 -26.25
CA GLY A 64 -10.13 -2.67 -25.67
C GLY A 64 -9.03 -3.25 -24.77
N ALA A 65 -8.02 -2.46 -24.40
CA ALA A 65 -6.94 -2.87 -23.49
C ALA A 65 -7.47 -3.26 -22.10
N PRO A 66 -6.72 -4.04 -21.29
CA PRO A 66 -7.06 -4.23 -19.88
C PRO A 66 -6.99 -2.91 -19.11
N CYS A 67 -7.90 -2.74 -18.15
CA CYS A 67 -7.89 -1.56 -17.28
C CYS A 67 -6.61 -1.53 -16.41
N ILE A 68 -6.14 -0.33 -16.08
CA ILE A 68 -4.92 -0.08 -15.29
C ILE A 68 -5.18 -0.45 -13.83
N GLY A 69 -6.29 0.06 -13.29
CA GLY A 69 -6.68 -0.14 -11.91
C GLY A 69 -5.92 0.72 -10.90
N SER A 70 -6.44 0.73 -9.68
CA SER A 70 -5.90 1.56 -8.62
C SER A 70 -4.53 1.08 -8.15
N GLU A 71 -3.62 2.04 -7.94
CA GLU A 71 -2.30 1.80 -7.32
C GLU A 71 -2.41 1.28 -5.89
N ARG A 72 -3.59 1.46 -5.28
CA ARG A 72 -4.04 0.78 -4.06
C ARG A 72 -4.35 -0.70 -4.33
N ARG A 73 -3.41 -1.42 -4.93
CA ARG A 73 -3.35 -2.86 -4.72
C ARG A 73 -3.27 -3.05 -3.21
N PRO A 74 -4.11 -3.89 -2.58
CA PRO A 74 -3.84 -4.32 -1.22
C PRO A 74 -2.44 -4.92 -1.27
N LYS A 75 -1.43 -4.23 -0.73
CA LYS A 75 -0.17 -4.85 -0.36
C LYS A 75 -0.61 -6.07 0.42
N VAL A 76 -0.40 -7.25 -0.13
CA VAL A 76 -0.72 -8.52 0.54
C VAL A 76 -0.08 -8.39 1.92
N LYS A 77 -0.89 -8.14 2.95
CA LYS A 77 -0.44 -7.97 4.33
C LYS A 77 -0.03 -9.37 4.76
N GLY A 78 1.21 -9.71 4.44
CA GLY A 78 1.77 -11.06 4.49
C GLY A 78 3.17 -11.15 3.89
N GLN A 79 3.57 -10.16 3.07
CA GLN A 79 4.95 -10.03 2.60
C GLN A 79 5.53 -8.64 2.89
N GLN A 80 5.32 -8.11 4.11
CA GLN A 80 6.39 -7.29 4.64
C GLN A 80 7.56 -8.23 4.89
N LYS A 81 8.52 -8.21 3.96
CA LYS A 81 9.88 -8.71 4.13
C LYS A 81 10.38 -8.30 5.52
N ARG A 82 10.12 -9.12 6.53
CA ARG A 82 10.76 -9.04 7.86
C ARG A 82 12.17 -9.62 7.78
N ARG A 83 12.86 -9.38 6.67
CA ARG A 83 14.17 -9.92 6.32
C ARG A 83 15.07 -8.79 5.86
N GLN A 84 15.45 -7.92 6.79
CA GLN A 84 16.60 -7.02 6.60
C GLN A 84 17.44 -6.82 7.87
N LYS A 85 17.12 -7.44 9.02
CA LYS A 85 17.92 -7.27 10.26
C LYS A 85 18.01 -8.54 11.12
N GLY A 86 18.18 -9.73 10.53
CA GLY A 86 18.14 -10.95 11.36
C GLY A 86 18.55 -12.28 10.76
N ASP A 87 19.03 -12.36 9.52
CA ASP A 87 19.49 -13.63 8.95
C ASP A 87 20.98 -13.85 9.27
N ARG A 88 21.29 -13.83 10.56
CA ARG A 88 22.63 -14.08 11.08
C ARG A 88 22.59 -15.39 11.86
N CYS A 89 23.63 -16.20 11.71
CA CYS A 89 23.81 -17.40 12.50
C CYS A 89 23.67 -17.08 14.00
N TYR A 90 22.68 -17.67 14.67
CA TYR A 90 22.46 -17.44 16.11
C TYR A 90 23.60 -17.96 17.00
N ASN A 91 24.48 -18.82 16.45
CA ASN A 91 25.67 -19.33 17.13
C ASN A 91 26.84 -18.34 16.99
N CYS A 92 27.29 -18.06 15.76
CA CYS A 92 28.53 -17.29 15.50
C CYS A 92 28.31 -15.86 14.99
N GLY A 93 27.11 -15.52 14.48
CA GLY A 93 26.79 -14.21 13.89
C GLY A 93 27.09 -14.07 12.40
N GLY A 94 27.61 -15.11 11.74
CA GLY A 94 27.87 -15.13 10.30
C GLY A 94 26.62 -14.98 9.44
N LEU A 95 26.78 -14.45 8.22
CA LEU A 95 25.68 -14.18 7.28
C LEU A 95 25.41 -15.32 6.30
N ASP A 96 26.35 -16.26 6.18
CA ASP A 96 26.37 -17.28 5.13
C ASP A 96 25.70 -18.60 5.52
N HIS A 97 25.24 -18.73 6.78
CA HIS A 97 24.63 -19.95 7.27
C HIS A 97 23.73 -19.68 8.48
N HIS A 98 22.84 -20.64 8.76
CA HIS A 98 22.03 -20.64 9.97
C HIS A 98 22.71 -21.43 11.10
N ALA A 99 22.27 -21.26 12.35
CA ALA A 99 22.89 -21.94 13.51
C ALA A 99 22.92 -23.47 13.40
N LYS A 100 22.00 -24.07 12.63
CA LYS A 100 21.95 -25.52 12.35
C LYS A 100 23.10 -26.01 11.48
N GLU A 101 23.68 -25.12 10.67
CA GLU A 101 24.76 -25.39 9.71
C GLU A 101 26.09 -24.79 10.19
N CYS A 102 26.12 -24.24 11.41
CA CYS A 102 27.31 -23.61 11.96
C CYS A 102 28.34 -24.66 12.34
N LYS A 103 29.54 -24.56 11.76
CA LYS A 103 30.67 -25.47 12.01
C LYS A 103 31.36 -25.24 13.37
N LEU A 104 31.08 -24.12 14.03
CA LEU A 104 31.62 -23.82 15.35
C LEU A 104 30.84 -24.61 16.43
N PRO A 105 31.50 -25.02 17.52
CA PRO A 105 30.82 -25.64 18.64
C PRO A 105 29.73 -24.70 19.20
N PRO A 106 28.68 -25.23 19.84
CA PRO A 106 27.64 -24.42 20.45
C PRO A 106 28.22 -23.39 21.41
N GLN A 107 28.06 -22.11 21.08
CA GLN A 107 28.49 -20.97 21.88
C GLN A 107 27.38 -20.58 22.86
N PRO A 108 27.73 -19.94 24.00
CA PRO A 108 26.75 -19.42 24.93
C PRO A 108 25.79 -18.45 24.23
N LYS A 109 24.51 -18.53 24.58
CA LYS A 109 23.48 -17.65 24.01
C LYS A 109 23.81 -16.20 24.37
N LYS A 110 23.82 -15.35 23.36
CA LYS A 110 24.03 -13.91 23.49
C LYS A 110 22.81 -13.14 23.01
N CYS A 111 22.63 -11.94 23.54
CA CYS A 111 21.62 -11.01 23.08
C CYS A 111 21.77 -10.74 21.57
N HIS A 112 20.75 -11.03 20.77
CA HIS A 112 20.81 -10.82 19.31
C HIS A 112 20.84 -9.33 18.90
N PHE A 113 20.68 -8.42 19.87
CA PHE A 113 20.73 -6.98 19.65
C PHE A 113 22.12 -6.41 19.94
N CYS A 114 22.60 -6.52 21.19
CA CYS A 114 23.88 -5.96 21.63
C CYS A 114 25.03 -6.98 21.79
N GLN A 115 24.79 -8.26 21.49
CA GLN A 115 25.76 -9.37 21.58
C GLN A 115 26.27 -9.68 23.00
N SER A 116 25.70 -9.08 24.05
CA SER A 116 26.03 -9.40 25.45
C SER A 116 25.67 -10.85 25.81
N PRO A 117 26.53 -11.57 26.54
CA PRO A 117 26.23 -12.92 27.05
C PRO A 117 25.34 -12.92 28.30
N ASN A 118 25.08 -11.76 28.91
CA ASN A 118 24.48 -11.66 30.24
C ASN A 118 22.94 -11.56 30.25
N HIS A 119 22.32 -11.30 29.09
CA HIS A 119 20.88 -11.16 28.94
C HIS A 119 20.43 -11.55 27.52
N MET A 120 19.14 -11.77 27.34
CA MET A 120 18.53 -11.95 26.02
C MET A 120 17.85 -10.66 25.54
N VAL A 121 17.46 -10.59 24.26
CA VAL A 121 16.86 -9.39 23.63
C VAL A 121 15.66 -8.83 24.40
N ALA A 122 14.91 -9.69 25.11
CA ALA A 122 13.77 -9.30 25.92
C ALA A 122 14.15 -8.38 27.10
N GLN A 123 15.37 -8.50 27.62
CA GLN A 123 15.88 -7.75 28.77
C GLN A 123 17.09 -6.90 28.37
N CYS A 124 17.19 -6.53 27.09
CA CYS A 124 18.34 -5.79 26.59
C CYS A 124 18.24 -4.30 26.95
N PRO A 125 19.12 -3.76 27.81
CA PRO A 125 19.05 -2.36 28.23
C PRO A 125 19.26 -1.42 27.04
N ALA A 126 20.18 -1.75 26.13
CA ALA A 126 20.42 -0.98 24.91
C ALA A 126 19.19 -0.92 23.98
N LYS A 127 18.35 -1.97 24.00
CA LYS A 127 17.11 -1.99 23.22
C LYS A 127 16.02 -1.15 23.88
N ALA A 128 15.93 -1.16 25.21
CA ALA A 128 15.03 -0.30 25.97
C ALA A 128 15.36 1.19 25.75
N SER A 129 16.65 1.55 25.75
CA SER A 129 17.10 2.92 25.47
C SER A 129 16.77 3.39 24.05
N GLN A 130 16.85 2.51 23.04
CA GLN A 130 16.47 2.86 21.66
C GLN A 130 14.96 3.00 21.45
N ALA A 131 14.13 2.39 22.31
CA ALA A 131 12.68 2.60 22.27
C ALA A 131 12.30 3.98 22.86
N ALA A 132 12.97 4.42 23.92
CA ALA A 132 12.72 5.71 24.57
C ALA A 132 13.16 6.93 23.72
N ASN A 133 14.17 6.77 22.85
CA ASN A 133 14.71 7.89 22.06
C ASN A 133 13.86 8.26 20.82
N LEU A 134 12.81 7.50 20.50
CA LEU A 134 11.92 7.78 19.35
C LEU A 134 10.72 8.68 19.70
N GLU A 135 10.55 9.08 20.95
CA GLU A 135 9.37 9.84 21.42
C GLU A 135 9.63 11.34 21.69
N GLU A 136 10.84 11.87 21.46
CA GLU A 136 11.11 13.31 21.55
C GLU A 136 11.34 13.93 20.17
N GLN A 137 10.24 14.30 19.51
CA GLN A 137 10.22 15.48 18.64
C GLN A 137 9.22 16.48 19.21
N PRO A 138 9.63 17.72 19.55
CA PRO A 138 8.68 18.76 19.95
C PRO A 138 7.86 19.19 18.73
N ILE A 139 6.54 19.03 18.86
CA ILE A 139 5.52 19.61 17.99
C ILE A 139 5.35 21.05 18.48
N SER A 140 5.66 22.03 17.65
CA SER A 140 5.27 23.43 17.89
C SER A 140 4.33 23.89 16.78
N GLU A 141 3.03 23.68 17.01
CA GLU A 141 1.97 24.64 16.69
C GLU A 141 2.34 25.99 17.36
N GLU A 142 2.12 27.19 16.82
CA GLU A 142 0.94 27.74 16.15
C GLU A 142 1.31 29.10 15.48
N GLN A 143 0.58 29.47 14.40
CA GLN A 143 -0.07 30.78 14.09
C GLN A 143 0.66 32.11 14.47
N GLU A 144 0.64 33.22 13.73
CA GLU A 144 -0.22 33.83 12.71
C GLU A 144 0.51 35.11 12.23
N LEU A 145 0.26 35.58 10.99
CA LEU A 145 0.05 37.00 10.66
C LEU A 145 -0.05 37.16 9.13
N ILE A 146 -1.29 37.32 8.68
CA ILE A 146 -1.67 37.73 7.33
C ILE A 146 -1.51 39.26 7.29
N PRO A 147 -0.84 39.86 6.29
CA PRO A 147 -0.69 41.31 6.22
C PRO A 147 -2.01 42.00 5.80
N GLU A 148 -2.29 43.10 6.50
CA GLU A 148 -3.46 43.98 6.38
C GLU A 148 -3.66 44.54 4.96
N THR A 149 -4.93 44.56 4.52
CA THR A 149 -5.39 45.33 3.37
C THR A 149 -6.08 46.61 3.81
N MET A 150 -5.59 47.74 3.32
CA MET A 150 -6.26 49.01 2.97
C MET A 150 -7.34 49.58 3.93
N GLU A 151 -7.05 50.72 4.55
CA GLU A 151 -7.51 52.07 4.17
C GLU A 151 -6.70 53.16 4.89
#